data_AF-A0A5C4N5K5-F1
#
_entry.id   AF-A0A5C4N5K5-F1
#
_cell.length_a   1.000
_cell.length_b   1.000
_cell.length_c   1.000
_cell.angle_alpha   90.00
_cell.angle_beta   90.00
_cell.angle_gamma   90.00
#
_symmetry.space_group_name_H-M   'P 1'
#
loop_
_entity.id
_entity.type
_entity.pdbx_description
1 polymer ?
#
loop_
_entity_poly.entity_id
_entity_poly.type
_entity_poly.pdbx_seq_one_letter_code
_entity_poly.pdbx_strand_id
1 'polypeptide(L)'
;MQSHEYRVIPAPRRGVKIKGARTPEDRFARAVEGEMNRMALDGWEFVRSDTLPCEQKAGWFSKPTTVFQTLLVFRRSKVEEATVPVGAAMPPPLAHATMPPAVPPLADLSAPARSLGLPDLQPAAAPAPSAPPHLALVEPPRAAESRHAAE
;
A
#
# COMPACT_ATOMS: atom_id res chain seq x y z
N MET A 1 -17.11 11.32 -31.03
CA MET A 1 -16.56 11.71 -29.72
C MET A 1 -16.80 10.55 -28.77
N GLN A 2 -15.75 9.91 -28.23
CA GLN A 2 -15.97 8.84 -27.25
C GLN A 2 -16.48 9.47 -25.97
N SER A 3 -17.64 9.01 -25.48
CA SER A 3 -18.18 9.48 -24.21
C SER A 3 -17.88 8.44 -23.12
N HIS A 4 -17.53 8.92 -21.93
CA HIS A 4 -17.18 8.08 -20.79
C HIS A 4 -18.13 8.35 -19.63
N GLU A 5 -18.47 7.30 -18.90
CA GLU A 5 -19.06 7.40 -17.58
C GLU A 5 -17.96 7.22 -16.54
N TYR A 6 -18.00 8.04 -15.49
CA TYR A 6 -17.05 7.96 -14.39
C TYR A 6 -17.76 7.54 -13.11
N ARG A 7 -17.08 6.72 -12.31
CA ARG A 7 -17.53 6.35 -10.97
C ARG A 7 -16.38 6.52 -10.01
N VAL A 8 -16.66 7.19 -8.90
CA VAL A 8 -15.68 7.46 -7.85
C VAL A 8 -16.20 6.84 -6.56
N ILE A 9 -15.37 6.04 -5.93
CA ILE A 9 -15.70 5.36 -4.66
C ILE A 9 -14.59 5.61 -3.64
N PRO A 10 -14.91 5.64 -2.34
CA PRO A 10 -13.88 5.71 -1.32
C PRO A 10 -13.03 4.44 -1.32
N ALA A 11 -11.71 4.59 -1.23
CA ALA A 11 -10.84 3.45 -1.03
C ALA A 11 -11.16 2.77 0.32
N PRO A 12 -11.04 1.44 0.41
CA PRO A 12 -11.18 0.73 1.68
C PRO A 12 -10.27 1.35 2.75
N ARG A 13 -10.81 1.65 3.93
CA ARG A 13 -10.05 2.23 5.06
C ARG A 13 -9.42 1.16 5.95
N ARG A 14 -9.86 -0.09 5.82
CA ARG A 14 -9.46 -1.21 6.68
C ARG A 14 -9.34 -2.48 5.85
N GLY A 15 -8.37 -3.31 6.20
CA GLY A 15 -8.19 -4.61 5.57
C GLY A 15 -9.28 -5.61 5.94
N VAL A 16 -9.56 -6.55 5.03
CA VAL A 16 -10.51 -7.64 5.28
C VAL A 16 -9.79 -8.80 5.94
N LYS A 17 -10.39 -9.39 6.98
CA LYS A 17 -9.83 -10.57 7.64
C LYS A 17 -10.19 -11.81 6.82
N ILE A 18 -9.25 -12.32 6.03
CA ILE A 18 -9.42 -13.53 5.23
C ILE A 18 -8.38 -14.60 5.62
N LYS A 19 -8.74 -15.87 5.38
CA LYS A 19 -7.83 -17.00 5.62
C LYS A 19 -6.63 -16.89 4.68
N GLY A 20 -5.42 -16.86 5.26
CA GLY A 20 -4.18 -16.68 4.50
C GLY A 20 -3.56 -15.28 4.65
N ALA A 21 -4.33 -14.27 5.04
CA ALA A 21 -3.79 -12.94 5.26
C ALA A 21 -3.14 -12.79 6.63
N ARG A 22 -1.80 -12.80 6.64
CA ARG A 22 -1.00 -12.82 7.87
C ARG A 22 -0.69 -11.42 8.40
N THR A 23 -0.60 -10.41 7.53
CA THR A 23 -0.20 -9.05 7.94
C THR A 23 -1.34 -8.04 7.74
N PRO A 24 -1.33 -6.89 8.45
CA PRO A 24 -2.26 -5.78 8.20
C PRO A 24 -2.20 -5.28 6.75
N GLU A 25 -1.02 -5.22 6.15
CA GLU A 25 -0.78 -4.76 4.78
C GLU A 25 -1.42 -5.71 3.77
N ASP A 26 -1.27 -7.03 3.97
CA ASP A 26 -1.91 -8.02 3.09
C ASP A 26 -3.43 -7.94 3.19
N ARG A 27 -3.98 -7.81 4.40
CA ARG A 27 -5.43 -7.60 4.58
C ARG A 27 -5.92 -6.34 3.87
N PHE A 28 -5.13 -5.27 3.89
CA PHE A 28 -5.45 -4.02 3.22
C PHE A 28 -5.38 -4.16 1.70
N ALA A 29 -4.30 -4.74 1.17
CA ALA A 29 -4.14 -5.01 -0.26
C ALA A 29 -5.30 -5.86 -0.79
N ARG A 30 -5.70 -6.90 -0.05
CA ARG A 30 -6.84 -7.75 -0.38
C ARG A 30 -8.18 -7.00 -0.39
N ALA A 31 -8.35 -6.02 0.50
CA ALA A 31 -9.53 -5.17 0.49
C ALA A 31 -9.59 -4.32 -0.78
N VAL A 32 -8.47 -3.71 -1.17
CA VAL A 32 -8.36 -2.90 -2.38
C VAL A 32 -8.55 -3.76 -3.63
N GLU A 33 -7.86 -4.91 -3.71
CA GLU A 33 -7.99 -5.90 -4.77
C GLU A 33 -9.45 -6.33 -4.95
N GLY A 34 -10.16 -6.63 -3.85
CA GLY A 34 -11.56 -7.00 -3.90
C GLY A 34 -12.45 -5.92 -4.52
N GLU A 35 -12.24 -4.65 -4.17
CA GLU A 35 -13.01 -3.54 -4.74
C GLU A 35 -12.66 -3.29 -6.21
N MET A 36 -11.38 -3.37 -6.57
CA MET A 36 -10.95 -3.26 -7.96
C MET A 36 -11.56 -4.36 -8.83
N ASN A 37 -11.53 -5.61 -8.35
CA ASN A 37 -12.09 -6.76 -9.06
C ASN A 37 -13.61 -6.64 -9.15
N ARG A 38 -14.30 -6.21 -8.09
CA ARG A 38 -15.74 -5.94 -8.12
C ARG A 38 -16.09 -4.93 -9.22
N MET A 39 -15.37 -3.82 -9.26
CA MET A 39 -15.59 -2.77 -10.26
C MET A 39 -15.28 -3.27 -11.68
N ALA A 40 -14.21 -4.04 -11.86
CA ALA A 40 -13.86 -4.65 -13.14
C ALA A 40 -14.93 -5.64 -13.63
N LEU A 41 -15.52 -6.44 -12.72
CA LEU A 41 -16.65 -7.33 -13.04
C LEU A 41 -17.88 -6.56 -13.51
N ASP A 42 -18.12 -5.37 -12.96
CA ASP A 42 -19.19 -4.45 -13.37
C ASP A 42 -18.85 -3.66 -14.67
N GLY A 43 -17.72 -3.97 -15.32
CA GLY A 43 -17.29 -3.35 -16.58
C GLY A 43 -16.62 -1.98 -16.40
N TRP A 44 -16.14 -1.65 -15.20
CA TRP A 44 -15.42 -0.42 -14.92
C TRP A 44 -13.90 -0.61 -15.01
N GLU A 45 -13.23 0.31 -15.69
CA GLU A 45 -11.77 0.38 -15.81
C GLU A 45 -11.20 1.30 -14.74
N PHE A 46 -10.17 0.86 -14.02
CA PHE A 46 -9.46 1.70 -13.07
C PHE A 46 -8.65 2.78 -13.77
N VAL A 47 -8.77 4.04 -13.32
CA VAL A 47 -8.03 5.18 -13.86
C VAL A 47 -6.92 5.61 -12.92
N ARG A 48 -7.27 5.93 -11.67
CA ARG A 48 -6.33 6.44 -10.67
C ARG A 48 -6.91 6.43 -9.26
N SER A 49 -6.04 6.66 -8.28
CA SER A 49 -6.42 7.04 -6.93
C SER A 49 -6.15 8.52 -6.67
N ASP A 50 -7.12 9.23 -6.07
CA ASP A 50 -6.97 10.63 -5.65
C ASP A 50 -7.13 10.75 -4.15
N THR A 51 -6.32 11.58 -3.48
CA THR A 51 -6.47 11.84 -2.03
C THR A 51 -6.89 13.29 -1.82
N LEU A 52 -8.11 13.50 -1.34
CA LEU A 52 -8.75 14.81 -1.23
C LEU A 52 -9.14 15.13 0.21
N PRO A 53 -9.09 16.41 0.63
CA PRO A 53 -9.63 16.82 1.91
C PRO A 53 -11.15 16.71 1.94
N CYS A 54 -11.69 16.19 3.04
CA CYS A 54 -13.11 16.07 3.32
C CYS A 54 -13.39 16.63 4.71
N GLU A 55 -14.31 17.59 4.81
CA GLU A 55 -14.76 18.12 6.09
C GLU A 55 -15.73 17.13 6.74
N GLN A 56 -15.38 16.61 7.91
CA GLN A 56 -16.23 15.73 8.70
C GLN A 56 -16.45 16.31 10.10
N LYS A 57 -17.71 16.29 10.56
CA LYS A 57 -18.05 16.62 11.95
C LYS A 57 -18.08 15.33 12.77
N ALA A 58 -17.05 15.10 13.58
CA ALA A 58 -16.87 13.86 14.34
C ALA A 58 -17.96 13.61 15.41
N GLY A 59 -18.71 14.65 15.80
CA GLY A 59 -19.79 14.56 16.78
C GLY A 59 -20.66 15.81 16.75
N TRP A 60 -21.82 15.78 17.42
CA TRP A 60 -22.79 16.90 17.41
C TRP A 60 -22.16 18.23 17.90
N PHE A 61 -21.30 18.17 18.92
CA PHE A 61 -20.62 19.34 19.50
C PHE A 61 -19.18 19.56 19.00
N SER A 62 -18.67 18.71 18.12
CA SER A 62 -17.28 18.80 17.65
C SER A 62 -17.13 19.84 16.56
N LYS A 63 -15.99 20.53 16.53
CA LYS A 63 -15.59 21.39 15.41
C LYS A 63 -15.42 20.54 14.14
N PRO A 64 -15.75 21.08 12.95
CA PRO A 64 -15.48 20.39 11.69
C PRO A 64 -13.97 20.12 11.57
N THR A 65 -13.61 18.89 11.22
CA THR A 65 -12.23 18.45 11.07
C THR A 65 -12.01 18.03 9.62
N THR A 66 -10.94 18.51 9.00
CA THR A 66 -10.54 18.11 7.66
C THR A 66 -9.81 16.78 7.72
N VAL A 67 -10.34 15.76 7.03
CA VAL A 67 -9.72 14.44 6.89
C VAL A 67 -9.40 14.18 5.44
N PHE A 68 -8.20 13.69 5.17
CA PHE A 68 -7.81 13.28 3.82
C PHE A 68 -8.38 11.89 3.52
N GLN A 69 -9.21 11.80 2.49
CA GLN A 69 -9.80 10.56 2.02
C GLN A 69 -9.23 10.21 0.65
N THR A 70 -8.68 9.01 0.53
CA THR A 70 -8.33 8.41 -0.77
C THR A 70 -9.57 7.87 -1.46
N LEU A 71 -9.74 8.19 -2.73
CA LEU A 71 -10.81 7.79 -3.62
C LEU A 71 -10.21 6.98 -4.77
N LEU A 72 -10.95 5.99 -5.26
CA LEU A 72 -10.63 5.23 -6.45
C LEU A 72 -11.53 5.71 -7.58
N VAL A 73 -10.94 6.11 -8.69
CA VAL A 73 -11.62 6.65 -9.87
C VAL A 73 -11.64 5.58 -10.95
N PHE A 74 -12.82 5.29 -11.44
CA PHE A 74 -13.07 4.35 -12.52
C PHE A 74 -13.79 5.02 -13.69
N ARG A 75 -13.62 4.46 -14.88
CA ARG A 75 -14.34 4.88 -16.09
C ARG A 75 -14.91 3.69 -16.85
N ARG A 76 -15.95 3.92 -17.65
CA ARG A 76 -16.42 2.99 -18.68
C ARG A 76 -16.87 3.76 -19.91
N SER A 77 -16.72 3.18 -21.10
CA SER A 77 -17.17 3.82 -22.34
C SER A 77 -18.69 3.76 -22.44
N LYS A 78 -19.32 4.92 -22.70
CA LYS A 78 -20.71 5.00 -23.15
C LYS A 78 -20.70 4.86 -24.66
N VAL A 79 -20.60 3.63 -25.14
CA VAL A 79 -20.87 3.29 -26.53
C VAL A 79 -21.95 2.23 -26.52
N GLU A 80 -23.03 2.50 -27.24
CA GLU A 80 -24.08 1.56 -27.57
C GLU A 80 -23.41 0.32 -28.19
N GLU A 81 -23.30 -0.74 -27.38
CA GLU A 81 -22.84 -2.09 -27.75
C GLU A 81 -21.70 -2.16 -28.80
N ALA A 82 -20.59 -1.47 -28.55
CA ALA A 82 -19.38 -1.68 -29.35
C ALA A 82 -18.65 -2.94 -28.86
N THR A 83 -19.12 -4.08 -29.38
CA THR A 83 -18.36 -5.29 -29.74
C THR A 83 -16.98 -5.45 -29.09
N VAL A 84 -16.90 -6.39 -28.15
CA VAL A 84 -15.65 -6.95 -27.62
C VAL A 84 -14.73 -7.44 -28.76
N PRO A 85 -13.47 -7.01 -28.86
CA PRO A 85 -12.48 -7.85 -29.50
C PRO A 85 -12.09 -8.93 -28.48
N VAL A 86 -12.60 -10.14 -28.67
CA VAL A 86 -12.03 -11.36 -28.07
C VAL A 86 -10.58 -11.45 -28.56
N GLY A 87 -9.64 -11.13 -27.68
CA GLY A 87 -8.22 -11.04 -28.00
C GLY A 87 -7.36 -11.59 -26.87
N ALA A 88 -7.46 -12.89 -26.60
CA ALA A 88 -6.38 -13.66 -26.00
C ALA A 88 -6.44 -15.08 -26.56
N ALA A 89 -5.66 -15.30 -27.62
CA ALA A 89 -5.41 -16.60 -28.19
C ALA A 89 -4.90 -17.56 -27.11
N MET A 90 -5.51 -18.74 -27.03
CA MET A 90 -5.04 -19.84 -26.22
C MET A 90 -3.64 -20.25 -26.71
N PRO A 91 -2.59 -20.26 -25.88
CA PRO A 91 -1.32 -20.84 -26.30
C PRO A 91 -1.51 -22.36 -26.48
N PRO A 92 -0.94 -22.97 -27.54
CA PRO A 92 -1.00 -24.42 -27.69
C PRO A 92 -0.29 -25.11 -26.51
N PRO A 93 -0.79 -26.26 -26.03
CA PRO A 93 -0.13 -26.99 -24.95
C PRO A 93 1.23 -27.48 -25.43
N LEU A 94 2.31 -27.03 -24.77
CA LEU A 94 3.64 -27.59 -24.93
C LEU A 94 3.59 -29.07 -24.50
N ALA A 95 3.79 -29.97 -25.46
CA ALA A 95 3.86 -31.41 -25.23
C ALA A 95 4.94 -31.75 -24.19
N HIS A 96 4.59 -32.62 -23.24
CA HIS A 96 5.53 -33.20 -22.28
C HIS A 96 6.68 -33.91 -23.01
N ALA A 97 7.91 -33.41 -22.85
CA ALA A 97 9.10 -34.16 -23.19
C ALA A 97 9.51 -35.03 -21.98
N THR A 98 9.35 -36.34 -22.17
CA THR A 98 9.74 -37.43 -21.29
C THR A 98 11.22 -37.34 -20.89
N MET A 99 11.51 -37.42 -19.59
CA MET A 99 12.86 -37.69 -19.08
C MET A 99 13.28 -39.13 -19.40
N PRO A 100 14.58 -39.38 -19.66
CA PRO A 100 15.22 -40.61 -19.24
C PRO A 100 16.28 -40.38 -18.13
N PRO A 101 16.55 -41.39 -17.29
CA PRO A 101 17.45 -41.30 -16.15
C PRO A 101 18.90 -41.67 -16.54
N ALA A 102 19.89 -41.20 -15.77
CA ALA A 102 21.03 -42.02 -15.32
C ALA A 102 21.99 -41.18 -14.48
N VAL A 103 22.19 -41.60 -13.23
CA VAL A 103 23.31 -41.24 -12.36
C VAL A 103 24.41 -42.29 -12.57
N PRO A 104 25.69 -41.90 -12.66
CA PRO A 104 26.77 -42.73 -12.12
C PRO A 104 27.67 -41.95 -11.14
N PRO A 105 28.53 -42.65 -10.37
CA PRO A 105 28.72 -42.39 -8.96
C PRO A 105 29.91 -41.48 -8.62
N LEU A 106 29.84 -41.00 -7.37
CA LEU A 106 30.82 -40.21 -6.64
C LEU A 106 32.23 -40.86 -6.68
N ALA A 107 33.21 -40.13 -7.21
CA ALA A 107 34.63 -40.41 -7.01
C ALA A 107 35.26 -39.24 -6.24
N ASP A 108 35.76 -39.61 -5.07
CA ASP A 108 36.44 -38.84 -4.04
C ASP A 108 37.73 -38.19 -4.58
N LEU A 109 37.84 -36.87 -4.44
CA LEU A 109 39.11 -36.14 -4.51
C LEU A 109 39.10 -35.06 -3.43
N SER A 110 39.34 -35.51 -2.20
CA SER A 110 40.00 -34.77 -1.13
C SER A 110 41.15 -33.87 -1.65
N ALA A 111 41.02 -32.54 -1.57
CA ALA A 111 42.11 -31.57 -1.39
C ALA A 111 41.57 -30.14 -1.12
N PRO A 112 42.30 -29.29 -0.37
CA PRO A 112 41.71 -28.38 0.61
C PRO A 112 41.26 -27.03 0.05
N ALA A 113 40.29 -26.43 0.76
CA ALA A 113 39.84 -25.07 0.59
C ALA A 113 41.02 -24.08 0.67
N ARG A 114 41.42 -23.52 -0.48
CA ARG A 114 42.18 -22.28 -0.50
C ARG A 114 41.20 -21.17 -0.17
N SER A 115 41.25 -20.71 1.08
CA SER A 115 40.57 -19.52 1.54
C SER A 115 40.98 -18.35 0.65
N LEU A 116 40.10 -17.91 -0.25
CA LEU A 116 40.24 -16.63 -0.91
C LEU A 116 40.04 -15.58 0.17
N GLY A 117 41.16 -14.99 0.62
CA GLY A 117 41.17 -13.88 1.55
C GLY A 117 40.36 -12.73 0.98
N LEU A 118 39.12 -12.60 1.46
CA LEU A 118 38.36 -11.37 1.33
C LEU A 118 38.84 -10.45 2.46
N PRO A 119 39.29 -9.22 2.15
CA PRO A 119 39.65 -8.27 3.18
C PRO A 119 38.44 -7.97 4.05
N ASP A 120 38.68 -7.99 5.36
CA ASP A 120 37.76 -7.67 6.43
C ASP A 120 37.16 -6.28 6.16
N LEU A 121 35.91 -6.22 5.69
CA LEU A 121 35.14 -4.99 5.67
C LEU A 121 34.62 -4.77 7.08
N GLN A 122 35.47 -4.16 7.89
CA GLN A 122 35.15 -3.61 9.19
C GLN A 122 33.81 -2.84 9.12
N PRO A 123 32.78 -3.24 9.89
CA PRO A 123 31.58 -2.44 9.99
C PRO A 123 31.92 -1.13 10.71
N ALA A 124 31.80 -0.01 10.00
CA ALA A 124 31.88 1.31 10.57
C ALA A 124 30.80 1.44 11.66
N ALA A 125 31.24 1.73 12.88
CA ALA A 125 30.38 2.00 14.01
C ALA A 125 29.40 3.13 13.67
N ALA A 126 28.10 2.83 13.69
CA ALA A 126 27.06 3.83 13.60
C ALA A 126 27.04 4.68 14.89
N PRO A 127 26.92 6.02 14.81
CA PRO A 127 26.78 6.85 15.99
C PRO A 127 25.41 6.62 16.67
N ALA A 128 25.42 6.66 18.00
CA ALA A 128 24.26 6.47 18.88
C ALA A 128 23.12 7.48 18.59
N PRO A 129 21.85 7.10 18.87
CA PRO A 129 20.70 7.99 18.67
C PRO A 129 20.71 9.15 19.66
N SER A 130 20.79 10.37 19.12
CA SER A 130 20.52 11.61 19.85
C SER A 130 19.03 11.66 20.21
N ALA A 131 18.74 11.77 21.50
CA ALA A 131 17.40 11.96 22.03
C ALA A 131 16.82 13.32 21.58
N PRO A 132 15.51 13.44 21.36
CA PRO A 132 14.88 14.72 21.06
C PRO A 132 14.98 15.66 22.28
N PRO A 133 15.33 16.95 22.12
CA PRO A 133 15.25 17.88 23.22
C PRO A 133 13.78 18.07 23.61
N HIS A 134 13.54 17.91 24.91
CA HIS A 134 12.29 18.21 25.60
C HIS A 134 11.76 19.58 25.13
N LEU A 135 10.57 19.59 24.53
CA LEU A 135 9.81 20.83 24.32
C LEU A 135 9.59 21.44 25.71
N ALA A 136 10.28 22.56 25.96
CA ALA A 136 10.06 23.38 27.12
C ALA A 136 8.59 23.82 27.13
N LEU A 137 7.91 23.51 28.24
CA LEU A 137 6.67 24.17 28.64
C LEU A 137 6.95 25.68 28.67
N VAL A 138 6.48 26.38 27.64
CA VAL A 138 6.34 27.83 27.69
C VAL A 138 5.15 28.11 28.60
N GLU A 139 5.44 28.46 29.84
CA GLU A 139 4.43 29.01 30.75
C GLU A 139 3.88 30.33 30.16
N PRO A 140 2.55 30.54 30.16
CA PRO A 140 2.00 31.83 29.78
C PRO A 140 2.35 32.89 30.84
N PRO A 141 2.54 34.17 30.44
CA PRO A 141 2.84 35.23 31.39
C PRO A 141 1.66 35.46 32.35
N ARG A 142 2.01 35.53 33.63
CA ARG A 142 1.15 35.89 34.76
C ARG A 142 0.47 37.22 34.47
N ALA A 143 -0.85 37.21 34.30
CA ALA A 143 -1.64 38.43 34.19
C ALA A 143 -1.46 39.26 35.46
N ALA A 144 -1.08 40.52 35.26
CA ALA A 144 -0.93 41.51 36.30
C ALA A 144 -2.23 41.63 37.12
N GLU A 145 -2.09 41.44 38.43
CA GLU A 145 -3.10 41.79 39.43
C GLU A 145 -3.42 43.27 39.27
N SER A 146 -4.57 43.54 38.66
CA SER A 146 -5.17 44.86 38.71
C SER A 146 -5.73 45.03 40.11
N ARG A 147 -5.03 45.84 40.90
CA ARG A 147 -5.55 46.45 42.13
C ARG A 147 -6.91 47.06 41.81
N HIS A 148 -7.98 46.46 42.31
CA HIS A 148 -9.22 47.17 42.55
C HIS A 148 -9.28 47.49 44.03
N ALA A 149 -9.28 48.78 44.32
CA ALA A 149 -9.64 49.32 45.60
C ALA A 149 -11.10 48.95 45.91
N ALA A 150 -11.33 48.43 47.11
CA ALA A 150 -12.58 48.61 47.83
C ALA A 150 -12.29 48.33 49.32
N GLU A 151 -12.41 49.42 50.08
CA GLU A 151 -12.47 49.54 51.55
C GLU A 151 -11.19 49.36 52.38
#